data_AF-A0A8J1Z0I7-F1
#
_entry.id   AF-A0A8J1Z0I7-F1
#
_cell.length_a   1.000
_cell.length_b   1.000
_cell.length_c   1.000
_cell.angle_alpha   90.00
_cell.angle_beta   90.00
_cell.angle_gamma   90.00
#
_symmetry.space_group_name_H-M   'P 1'
#
loop_
_entity.id
_entity.type
_entity.pdbx_description
1 polymer ?
#
loop_
_entity_poly.entity_id
_entity_poly.type
_entity_poly.pdbx_seq_one_letter_code
_entity_poly.pdbx_strand_id
1 'polypeptide(L)'
;MRAVVQPVASGPPGSARNASKCTKVVRLLLTALPFVLCFFLSFCDLTDKQFVGTGFVLLALATVDLAVDFVFVRRRKHVEKLPAIWPKIPTVINWLLLLSKVVLIATHTISVSVAQSLLGPLPNVALLLASGVTFCLGKPFVLAYAYEFMTREKYELILQHGPEIKASFDRTMWKIQGLWTIVIAVNFALSLAGSWLGKKDHPSAKVFVGTIVPLFLVVFTKRKLQPKITQADKAKRDVLRQQLLKNGSGQQGEV
;
A
#
# COMPACT_ATOMS: atom_id res chain seq x y z
N MET A 1 14.62 38.95 17.42
CA MET A 1 15.70 37.95 17.42
C MET A 1 15.60 37.11 16.15
N ARG A 2 16.52 37.27 15.19
CA ARG A 2 16.53 36.49 13.95
C ARG A 2 17.28 35.18 14.20
N ALA A 3 16.63 34.05 13.99
CA ALA A 3 17.26 32.74 14.06
C ALA A 3 18.26 32.61 12.90
N VAL A 4 19.54 32.46 13.24
CA VAL A 4 20.61 32.13 12.30
C VAL A 4 20.37 30.71 11.81
N VAL A 5 19.95 30.57 10.55
CA VAL A 5 19.86 29.28 9.88
C VAL A 5 21.29 28.81 9.62
N GLN A 6 21.75 27.82 10.40
CA GLN A 6 23.03 27.17 10.12
C GLN A 6 22.97 26.43 8.78
N PRO A 7 24.00 26.56 7.92
CA PRO A 7 24.06 25.80 6.67
C PRO A 7 24.19 24.31 6.98
N VAL A 8 23.29 23.52 6.39
CA VAL A 8 23.33 22.05 6.44
C VAL A 8 24.62 21.60 5.75
N ALA A 9 25.49 20.91 6.49
CA ALA A 9 26.73 20.34 5.98
C ALA A 9 26.44 19.45 4.76
N SER A 10 26.92 19.87 3.59
CA SER A 10 26.88 19.12 2.34
C SER A 10 27.91 18.00 2.39
N GLY A 11 27.50 16.83 2.92
CA GLY A 11 28.26 15.60 2.74
C GLY A 11 28.40 15.23 1.26
N PRO A 12 29.37 14.37 0.90
CA PRO A 12 29.74 14.10 -0.49
C PRO A 12 28.51 13.63 -1.31
N PRO A 13 28.22 14.27 -2.46
CA PRO A 13 26.95 14.17 -3.18
C PRO A 13 26.61 12.76 -3.74
N GLY A 14 27.55 11.82 -3.70
CA GLY A 14 27.37 10.44 -4.15
C GLY A 14 26.91 9.45 -3.07
N SER A 15 27.26 9.66 -1.80
CA SER A 15 27.07 8.65 -0.74
C SER A 15 25.61 8.57 -0.25
N ALA A 16 25.00 9.71 0.09
CA ALA A 16 23.63 9.76 0.59
C ALA A 16 22.58 9.37 -0.46
N ARG A 17 22.84 9.68 -1.74
CA ARG A 17 21.91 9.40 -2.85
C ARG A 17 21.87 7.91 -3.20
N ASN A 18 23.01 7.22 -3.11
CA ASN A 18 23.13 5.79 -3.36
C ASN A 18 22.62 4.96 -2.18
N ALA A 19 22.90 5.38 -0.93
CA ALA A 19 22.31 4.78 0.26
C ALA A 19 20.77 4.87 0.23
N SER A 20 20.22 6.05 -0.12
CA SER A 20 18.76 6.27 -0.26
C SER A 20 18.10 5.36 -1.30
N LYS A 21 18.77 5.10 -2.43
CA LYS A 21 18.27 4.19 -3.47
C LYS A 21 18.33 2.73 -3.03
N CYS A 22 19.44 2.31 -2.42
CA CYS A 22 19.62 0.95 -1.92
C CYS A 22 18.56 0.59 -0.86
N THR A 23 18.30 1.48 0.11
CA THR A 23 17.27 1.27 1.13
C THR A 23 15.86 1.14 0.52
N LYS A 24 15.55 1.88 -0.56
CA LYS A 24 14.25 1.77 -1.25
C LYS A 24 14.08 0.45 -1.98
N VAL A 25 15.13 -0.05 -2.63
CA VAL A 25 15.11 -1.34 -3.34
C VAL A 25 14.99 -2.49 -2.35
N VAL A 26 15.80 -2.49 -1.29
CA VAL A 26 15.72 -3.51 -0.22
C VAL A 26 14.33 -3.51 0.43
N ARG A 27 13.76 -2.34 0.71
CA ARG A 27 12.40 -2.23 1.23
C ARG A 27 11.37 -2.83 0.27
N LEU A 28 11.45 -2.49 -1.02
CA LEU A 28 10.54 -3.02 -2.02
C LEU A 28 10.65 -4.55 -2.12
N LEU A 29 11.87 -5.08 -2.09
CA LEU A 29 12.14 -6.51 -2.10
C LEU A 29 11.57 -7.18 -0.85
N LEU A 30 11.85 -6.66 0.35
CA LEU A 30 11.35 -7.23 1.60
C LEU A 30 9.82 -7.22 1.69
N THR A 31 9.17 -6.14 1.24
CA THR A 31 7.70 -6.06 1.25
C THR A 31 7.06 -6.93 0.15
N ALA A 32 7.75 -7.17 -0.97
CA ALA A 32 7.26 -8.03 -2.05
C ALA A 32 7.56 -9.52 -1.85
N LEU A 33 8.63 -9.85 -1.10
CA LEU A 33 9.14 -11.21 -0.93
C LEU A 33 8.07 -12.18 -0.39
N PRO A 34 7.26 -11.85 0.63
CA PRO A 34 6.19 -12.74 1.10
C PRO A 34 5.16 -13.03 0.01
N PHE A 35 4.82 -12.04 -0.83
CA PHE A 35 3.88 -12.23 -1.93
C PHE A 35 4.46 -13.10 -3.05
N VAL A 36 5.74 -12.90 -3.38
CA VAL A 36 6.46 -13.70 -4.37
C VAL A 36 6.57 -15.15 -3.90
N LEU A 37 6.91 -15.36 -2.62
CA LEU A 37 6.95 -16.70 -2.02
C LEU A 37 5.56 -17.34 -2.03
N CYS A 38 4.51 -16.65 -1.56
CA CYS A 38 3.13 -17.15 -1.62
C CYS A 38 2.69 -17.52 -3.06
N PHE A 39 3.11 -16.73 -4.06
CA PHE A 39 2.84 -17.04 -5.46
C PHE A 39 3.51 -18.35 -5.88
N PHE A 40 4.82 -18.51 -5.66
CA PHE A 40 5.53 -19.74 -6.02
C PHE A 40 5.01 -20.96 -5.25
N LEU A 41 4.68 -20.80 -3.97
CA LEU A 41 4.11 -21.87 -3.14
C LEU A 41 2.73 -22.31 -3.63
N SER A 42 2.01 -21.47 -4.37
CA SER A 42 0.72 -21.85 -5.00
C SER A 42 0.89 -22.84 -6.15
N PHE A 43 2.12 -23.06 -6.63
CA PHE A 43 2.47 -24.03 -7.67
C PHE A 43 3.15 -25.29 -7.13
N CYS A 44 3.40 -25.37 -5.82
CA CYS A 44 4.07 -26.50 -5.19
C CYS A 44 3.07 -27.38 -4.44
N ASP A 45 3.10 -28.69 -4.70
CA ASP A 45 2.41 -29.67 -3.85
C ASP A 45 3.24 -29.90 -2.58
N LEU A 46 2.94 -29.12 -1.55
CA LEU A 46 3.62 -29.19 -0.26
C LEU A 46 2.98 -30.25 0.63
N THR A 47 3.80 -31.09 1.25
CA THR A 47 3.34 -31.95 2.36
C THR A 47 2.86 -31.10 3.55
N ASP A 48 2.03 -31.67 4.42
CA ASP A 48 1.49 -30.95 5.59
C ASP A 48 2.60 -30.30 6.45
N LYS A 49 3.70 -31.02 6.70
CA LYS A 49 4.85 -30.51 7.45
C LYS A 49 5.54 -29.34 6.74
N GLN A 50 5.67 -29.40 5.42
CA GLN A 50 6.25 -28.33 4.62
C GLN A 50 5.33 -27.11 4.55
N PHE A 51 4.01 -27.32 4.48
CA PHE A 51 3.03 -26.24 4.48
C PHE A 51 3.05 -25.46 5.80
N VAL A 52 3.06 -26.18 6.94
CA VAL A 52 3.16 -25.57 8.28
C VAL A 52 4.50 -24.85 8.45
N GLY A 53 5.62 -25.50 8.14
CA GLY A 53 6.95 -24.90 8.25
C GLY A 53 7.07 -23.63 7.41
N THR A 54 6.55 -23.65 6.18
CA THR A 54 6.53 -22.45 5.32
C THR A 54 5.61 -21.36 5.87
N GLY A 55 4.48 -21.72 6.48
CA GLY A 55 3.62 -20.79 7.19
C GLY A 55 4.36 -20.01 8.29
N PHE A 56 5.17 -20.70 9.09
CA PHE A 56 6.01 -20.05 10.11
C PHE A 56 7.07 -19.12 9.51
N VAL A 57 7.71 -19.51 8.40
CA VAL A 57 8.67 -18.65 7.69
C VAL A 57 7.99 -17.38 7.17
N LEU A 58 6.82 -17.51 6.55
CA LEU A 58 6.04 -16.37 6.07
C LEU A 58 5.58 -15.46 7.21
N LEU A 59 5.18 -16.04 8.34
CA LEU A 59 4.81 -15.28 9.54
C LEU A 59 6.00 -14.51 10.12
N ALA A 60 7.19 -15.13 10.16
CA ALA A 60 8.42 -14.46 10.59
C ALA A 60 8.76 -13.29 9.65
N LEU A 61 8.67 -13.48 8.33
CA LEU A 61 8.87 -12.41 7.35
C LEU A 61 7.84 -11.28 7.51
N ALA A 62 6.56 -11.60 7.74
CA ALA A 62 5.53 -10.60 7.99
C ALA A 62 5.78 -9.82 9.30
N THR A 63 6.32 -10.48 10.31
CA THR A 63 6.70 -9.85 11.59
C THR A 63 7.88 -8.89 11.38
N VAL A 64 8.87 -9.28 10.56
CA VAL A 64 9.96 -8.39 10.16
C VAL A 64 9.43 -7.19 9.36
N ASP A 65 8.49 -7.38 8.43
CA ASP A 65 7.87 -6.27 7.68
C ASP A 65 7.15 -5.29 8.62
N LEU A 66 6.41 -5.77 9.63
CA LEU A 66 5.79 -4.93 10.66
C LEU A 66 6.82 -4.14 11.48
N ALA A 67 7.90 -4.79 11.92
CA ALA A 67 8.96 -4.16 12.70
C ALA A 67 9.70 -3.09 11.88
N VAL A 68 9.99 -3.39 10.61
CA VAL A 68 10.59 -2.46 9.66
C VAL A 68 9.63 -1.27 9.45
N ASP A 69 8.34 -1.51 9.22
CA ASP A 69 7.33 -0.46 9.07
C ASP A 69 7.27 0.45 10.31
N PHE A 70 7.34 -0.12 11.51
CA PHE A 70 7.38 0.64 12.77
C PHE A 70 8.60 1.56 12.85
N VAL A 71 9.80 1.04 12.58
CA VAL A 71 11.05 1.82 12.62
C VAL A 71 11.01 2.96 11.59
N PHE A 72 10.55 2.69 10.37
CA PHE A 72 10.44 3.71 9.33
C PHE A 72 9.45 4.81 9.68
N VAL A 73 8.25 4.45 10.18
CA VAL A 73 7.25 5.44 10.59
C VAL A 73 7.76 6.27 11.76
N ARG A 74 8.42 5.64 12.75
CA ARG A 74 8.99 6.36 13.89
C ARG A 74 10.07 7.34 13.45
N ARG A 75 11.01 6.92 12.60
CA ARG A 75 12.03 7.81 12.03
C ARG A 75 11.38 8.98 11.28
N ARG A 76 10.40 8.71 10.43
CA ARG A 76 9.73 9.73 9.64
C ARG A 76 8.99 10.76 10.50
N LYS A 77 8.28 10.29 11.54
CA LYS A 77 7.53 11.15 12.46
C LYS A 77 8.44 11.97 13.37
N HIS A 78 9.46 11.35 13.96
CA HIS A 78 10.27 11.98 15.01
C HIS A 78 11.54 12.67 14.49
N VAL A 79 12.15 12.15 13.42
CA VAL A 79 13.40 12.71 12.86
C VAL A 79 13.08 13.67 11.72
N GLU A 80 12.22 13.24 10.78
CA GLU A 80 11.91 14.05 9.58
C GLU A 80 10.77 15.04 9.80
N LYS A 81 10.04 14.92 10.93
CA LYS A 81 8.85 15.72 11.26
C LYS A 81 7.77 15.67 10.17
N LEU A 82 7.68 14.56 9.45
CA LEU A 82 6.70 14.33 8.40
C LEU A 82 5.54 13.47 8.90
N PRO A 83 4.33 13.65 8.36
CA PRO A 83 3.21 12.78 8.67
C PRO A 83 3.51 11.35 8.21
N ALA A 84 3.28 10.41 9.12
CA ALA A 84 3.43 8.99 8.89
C ALA A 84 2.42 8.27 9.80
N ILE A 85 1.79 7.23 9.28
CA ILE A 85 0.75 6.48 9.98
C ILE A 85 1.21 5.03 10.06
N TRP A 86 1.27 4.50 11.29
CA TRP A 86 1.54 3.11 11.59
C TRP A 86 0.35 2.54 12.36
N PRO A 87 -0.02 1.27 12.14
CA PRO A 87 0.57 0.34 11.16
C PRO A 87 -0.09 0.43 9.77
N LYS A 88 0.63 -0.01 8.73
CA LYS A 88 0.04 -0.19 7.40
C LYS A 88 -1.00 -1.30 7.39
N ILE A 89 -2.20 -0.98 6.94
CA ILE A 89 -3.33 -1.91 6.88
C ILE A 89 -3.01 -3.20 6.10
N PRO A 90 -2.43 -3.15 4.88
CA PRO A 90 -2.06 -4.38 4.17
C PRO A 90 -1.07 -5.25 4.95
N THR A 91 -0.08 -4.65 5.61
CA THR A 91 0.92 -5.37 6.40
C THR A 91 0.28 -6.04 7.62
N VAL A 92 -0.58 -5.33 8.36
CA VAL A 92 -1.32 -5.87 9.51
C VAL A 92 -2.23 -7.01 9.10
N ILE A 93 -3.01 -6.82 8.04
CA ILE A 93 -3.92 -7.86 7.56
C ILE A 93 -3.14 -9.10 7.16
N ASN A 94 -2.06 -8.92 6.40
CA ASN A 94 -1.24 -10.06 5.98
C ASN A 94 -0.66 -10.80 7.20
N TRP A 95 -0.13 -10.07 8.19
CA TRP A 95 0.38 -10.66 9.42
C TRP A 95 -0.70 -11.40 10.20
N LEU A 96 -1.88 -10.78 10.42
CA LEU A 96 -2.99 -11.41 11.13
C LEU A 96 -3.47 -12.67 10.41
N LEU A 97 -3.63 -12.62 9.09
CA LEU A 97 -4.07 -13.78 8.32
C LEU A 97 -3.06 -14.93 8.36
N LEU A 98 -1.76 -14.63 8.27
CA LEU A 98 -0.71 -15.64 8.38
C LEU A 98 -0.68 -16.23 9.79
N LEU A 99 -0.78 -15.39 10.83
CA LEU A 99 -0.84 -15.84 12.22
C LEU A 99 -2.04 -16.75 12.45
N SER A 100 -3.24 -16.31 12.06
CA SER A 100 -4.47 -17.11 12.23
C SER A 100 -4.39 -18.44 11.48
N LYS A 101 -3.84 -18.45 10.26
CA LYS A 101 -3.65 -19.70 9.49
C LYS A 101 -2.70 -20.66 10.20
N VAL A 102 -1.53 -20.17 10.61
CA VAL A 102 -0.53 -21.00 11.31
C VAL A 102 -1.11 -21.57 12.60
N VAL A 103 -1.79 -20.74 13.40
CA VAL A 103 -2.44 -21.18 14.64
C VAL A 103 -3.50 -22.25 14.35
N LEU A 104 -4.45 -21.99 13.44
CA LEU A 104 -5.55 -22.93 13.15
C LEU A 104 -5.07 -24.28 12.60
N ILE A 105 -3.96 -24.29 11.86
CA ILE A 105 -3.37 -25.54 11.36
C ILE A 105 -2.59 -26.24 12.48
N ALA A 106 -1.80 -25.50 13.27
CA ALA A 106 -1.04 -26.06 14.39
C ALA A 106 -1.94 -26.65 15.49
N THR A 107 -3.13 -26.09 15.69
CA THR A 107 -4.16 -26.62 16.61
C THR A 107 -5.06 -27.68 15.97
N HIS A 108 -4.78 -28.10 14.72
CA HIS A 108 -5.59 -29.05 13.97
C HIS A 108 -7.08 -28.67 13.82
N THR A 109 -7.41 -27.38 13.96
CA THR A 109 -8.79 -26.88 13.83
C THR A 109 -9.27 -26.87 12.38
N ILE A 110 -8.34 -26.67 11.43
CA ILE A 110 -8.62 -26.77 9.99
C ILE A 110 -7.57 -27.69 9.33
N SER A 111 -7.98 -28.40 8.28
CA SER A 111 -7.04 -29.17 7.46
C SER A 111 -6.23 -28.25 6.52
N VAL A 112 -5.06 -28.72 6.10
CA VAL A 112 -4.19 -28.02 5.14
C VAL A 112 -4.91 -27.76 3.81
N SER A 113 -5.70 -28.72 3.34
CA SER A 113 -6.54 -28.58 2.13
C SER A 113 -7.53 -27.41 2.25
N VAL A 114 -8.18 -27.26 3.41
CA VAL A 114 -9.09 -26.12 3.66
C VAL A 114 -8.29 -24.82 3.70
N ALA A 115 -7.15 -24.78 4.39
CA ALA A 115 -6.30 -23.59 4.45
C ALA A 115 -5.79 -23.14 3.07
N GLN A 116 -5.45 -24.09 2.19
CA GLN A 116 -5.06 -23.84 0.80
C GLN A 116 -6.20 -23.27 -0.03
N SER A 117 -7.43 -23.78 0.13
CA SER A 117 -8.61 -23.26 -0.57
C SER A 117 -8.92 -21.78 -0.22
N LEU A 118 -8.46 -21.34 0.95
CA LEU A 118 -8.62 -19.97 1.46
C LEU A 118 -7.44 -19.04 1.13
N LEU A 119 -6.41 -19.50 0.40
CA LEU A 119 -5.25 -18.66 0.07
C LEU A 119 -5.61 -17.43 -0.77
N GLY A 120 -6.57 -17.54 -1.70
CA GLY A 120 -7.00 -16.43 -2.57
C GLY A 120 -8.11 -15.55 -1.97
N PRO A 121 -9.27 -16.11 -1.58
CA PRO A 121 -10.40 -15.30 -1.13
C PRO A 121 -10.17 -14.56 0.19
N LEU A 122 -9.48 -15.19 1.15
CA LEU A 122 -9.39 -14.67 2.53
C LEU A 122 -8.59 -13.35 2.64
N PRO A 123 -7.44 -13.18 1.98
CA PRO A 123 -6.76 -11.88 1.94
C PRO A 123 -7.58 -10.78 1.28
N ASN A 124 -8.30 -11.11 0.20
CA ASN A 124 -9.09 -10.12 -0.54
C ASN A 124 -10.31 -9.65 0.26
N VAL A 125 -11.02 -10.55 0.96
CA VAL A 125 -12.13 -10.14 1.83
C VAL A 125 -11.64 -9.32 3.03
N ALA A 126 -10.51 -9.71 3.64
CA ALA A 126 -9.95 -8.96 4.76
C ALA A 126 -9.53 -7.53 4.34
N LEU A 127 -8.89 -7.40 3.17
CA LEU A 127 -8.54 -6.11 2.58
C LEU A 127 -9.79 -5.28 2.22
N LEU A 128 -10.84 -5.92 1.70
CA LEU A 128 -12.09 -5.26 1.38
C LEU A 128 -12.78 -4.72 2.63
N LEU A 129 -12.88 -5.53 3.68
CA LEU A 129 -13.46 -5.14 4.97
C LEU A 129 -12.67 -4.01 5.60
N ALA A 130 -11.34 -4.12 5.66
CA ALA A 130 -10.50 -3.06 6.20
C ALA A 130 -10.60 -1.77 5.37
N SER A 131 -10.71 -1.88 4.05
CA SER A 131 -10.98 -0.74 3.20
C SER A 131 -12.33 -0.11 3.55
N GLY A 132 -13.39 -0.89 3.77
CA GLY A 132 -14.69 -0.40 4.22
C GLY A 132 -14.61 0.33 5.56
N VAL A 133 -13.92 -0.26 6.55
CA VAL A 133 -13.68 0.37 7.86
C VAL A 133 -12.95 1.71 7.69
N THR A 134 -11.91 1.78 6.86
CA THR A 134 -11.20 3.05 6.64
C THR A 134 -12.05 4.11 5.93
N PHE A 135 -12.99 3.69 5.07
CA PHE A 135 -13.99 4.58 4.49
C PHE A 135 -14.87 5.19 5.58
N CYS A 136 -15.42 4.34 6.47
CA CYS A 136 -16.28 4.79 7.57
C CYS A 136 -15.54 5.69 8.56
N LEU A 137 -14.26 5.43 8.82
CA LEU A 137 -13.43 6.23 9.74
C LEU A 137 -12.91 7.53 9.11
N GLY A 138 -13.18 7.79 7.83
CA GLY A 138 -12.76 9.01 7.16
C GLY A 138 -11.24 9.12 6.95
N LYS A 139 -10.49 8.02 7.09
CA LYS A 139 -9.01 8.01 7.06
C LYS A 139 -8.50 7.04 6.00
N PRO A 140 -8.33 7.49 4.75
CA PRO A 140 -7.97 6.60 3.68
C PRO A 140 -6.56 6.03 3.86
N PHE A 141 -6.41 4.71 3.73
CA PHE A 141 -5.11 4.03 3.84
C PHE A 141 -4.16 4.39 2.69
N VAL A 142 -4.73 4.71 1.51
CA VAL A 142 -3.93 5.21 0.38
C VAL A 142 -3.32 6.57 0.71
N LEU A 143 -4.05 7.44 1.41
CA LEU A 143 -3.56 8.74 1.85
C LEU A 143 -2.41 8.58 2.85
N ALA A 144 -2.57 7.67 3.82
CA ALA A 144 -1.51 7.31 4.77
C ALA A 144 -0.23 6.87 4.04
N TYR A 145 -0.37 5.98 3.05
CA TYR A 145 0.74 5.53 2.21
C TYR A 145 1.34 6.68 1.40
N ALA A 146 0.51 7.52 0.76
CA ALA A 146 0.99 8.64 -0.05
C ALA A 146 1.80 9.65 0.77
N TYR A 147 1.35 9.97 1.99
CA TYR A 147 2.10 10.83 2.91
C TYR A 147 3.45 10.21 3.29
N GLU A 148 3.56 8.89 3.33
CA GLU A 148 4.80 8.21 3.68
C GLU A 148 5.85 8.19 2.55
N PHE A 149 5.43 8.22 1.30
CA PHE A 149 6.35 8.27 0.15
C PHE A 149 6.60 9.69 -0.37
N MET A 150 5.93 10.70 0.19
CA MET A 150 6.15 12.10 -0.15
C MET A 150 7.54 12.56 0.29
N THR A 151 8.22 13.43 -0.47
CA THR A 151 9.45 14.06 0.03
C THR A 151 9.11 15.23 0.94
N ARG A 152 10.07 15.63 1.77
CA ARG A 152 9.91 16.81 2.63
C ARG A 152 9.57 18.06 1.83
N GLU A 153 10.25 18.29 0.70
CA GLU A 153 9.99 19.47 -0.13
C GLU A 153 8.56 19.47 -0.69
N LYS A 154 8.04 18.31 -1.12
CA LYS A 154 6.67 18.19 -1.62
C LYS A 154 5.63 18.42 -0.54
N TYR A 155 5.89 17.95 0.67
CA TYR A 155 4.98 18.15 1.80
C TYR A 155 4.95 19.62 2.24
N GLU A 156 6.13 20.25 2.33
CA GLU A 156 6.24 21.69 2.63
C GLU A 156 5.57 22.54 1.54
N LEU A 157 5.69 22.18 0.25
CA LEU A 157 4.96 22.84 -0.83
C LEU A 157 3.44 22.76 -0.65
N ILE A 158 2.91 21.62 -0.21
CA ILE A 158 1.46 21.48 0.06
C ILE A 158 1.03 22.38 1.21
N LEU A 159 1.85 22.47 2.27
CA LEU A 159 1.57 23.35 3.41
C LEU A 159 1.65 24.83 3.04
N GLN A 160 2.63 25.21 2.22
CA GLN A 160 2.87 26.61 1.81
C GLN A 160 1.77 27.16 0.89
N HIS A 161 1.13 26.33 0.07
CA HIS A 161 0.10 26.79 -0.86
C HIS A 161 -1.34 26.78 -0.26
N GLY A 162 -1.47 26.57 1.05
CA GLY A 162 -2.71 26.77 1.79
C GLY A 162 -3.64 25.54 1.89
N PRO A 163 -4.74 25.67 2.66
CA PRO A 163 -5.64 24.57 3.00
C PRO A 163 -6.38 23.97 1.79
N GLU A 164 -6.59 24.75 0.73
CA GLU A 164 -7.30 24.31 -0.48
C GLU A 164 -6.53 23.25 -1.27
N ILE A 165 -5.20 23.40 -1.38
CA ILE A 165 -4.35 22.42 -2.07
C ILE A 165 -4.32 21.10 -1.29
N LYS A 166 -4.27 21.19 0.04
CA LYS A 166 -4.37 20.02 0.92
C LYS A 166 -5.72 19.31 0.76
N ALA A 167 -6.83 20.04 0.75
CA ALA A 167 -8.15 19.47 0.53
C ALA A 167 -8.28 18.77 -0.85
N SER A 168 -7.70 19.36 -1.89
CA SER A 168 -7.65 18.75 -3.23
C SER A 168 -6.82 17.46 -3.26
N PHE A 169 -5.67 17.45 -2.58
CA PHE A 169 -4.85 16.26 -2.42
C PHE A 169 -5.59 15.15 -1.66
N ASP A 170 -6.20 15.48 -0.52
CA ASP A 170 -6.97 14.53 0.31
C ASP A 170 -8.13 13.92 -0.51
N ARG A 171 -8.84 14.75 -1.31
CA ARG A 171 -9.89 14.28 -2.23
C ARG A 171 -9.36 13.34 -3.32
N THR A 172 -8.18 13.63 -3.88
CA THR A 172 -7.55 12.74 -4.87
C THR A 172 -7.25 11.38 -4.26
N MET A 173 -6.71 11.35 -3.03
CA MET A 173 -6.37 10.11 -2.35
C MET A 173 -7.61 9.27 -2.00
N TRP A 174 -8.74 9.92 -1.68
CA TRP A 174 -10.02 9.23 -1.52
C TRP A 174 -10.48 8.53 -2.80
N LYS A 175 -10.37 9.20 -3.96
CA LYS A 175 -10.72 8.58 -5.25
C LYS A 175 -9.81 7.39 -5.56
N ILE A 176 -8.51 7.52 -5.29
CA ILE A 176 -7.56 6.42 -5.49
C ILE A 176 -7.88 5.26 -4.54
N GLN A 177 -8.26 5.54 -3.29
CA GLN A 177 -8.75 4.49 -2.40
C GLN A 177 -9.98 3.79 -2.97
N GLY A 178 -11.00 4.53 -3.40
CA GLY A 178 -12.21 3.93 -4.00
C GLY A 178 -11.90 3.05 -5.19
N LEU A 179 -10.99 3.49 -6.06
CA LEU A 179 -10.47 2.67 -7.16
C LEU A 179 -9.86 1.36 -6.65
N TRP A 180 -8.97 1.40 -5.66
CA TRP A 180 -8.34 0.20 -5.12
C TRP A 180 -9.34 -0.72 -4.40
N THR A 181 -10.34 -0.17 -3.73
CA THR A 181 -11.42 -0.95 -3.11
C THR A 181 -12.23 -1.72 -4.14
N ILE A 182 -12.57 -1.08 -5.26
CA ILE A 182 -13.23 -1.75 -6.38
C ILE A 182 -12.34 -2.87 -6.93
N VAL A 183 -11.05 -2.61 -7.13
CA VAL A 183 -10.09 -3.62 -7.61
C VAL A 183 -9.98 -4.80 -6.65
N ILE A 184 -9.94 -4.55 -5.34
CA ILE A 184 -9.94 -5.61 -4.31
C ILE A 184 -11.25 -6.40 -4.35
N ALA A 185 -12.40 -5.74 -4.51
CA ALA A 185 -13.69 -6.42 -4.63
C ALA A 185 -13.77 -7.32 -5.87
N VAL A 186 -13.27 -6.83 -7.02
CA VAL A 186 -13.17 -7.64 -8.25
C VAL A 186 -12.22 -8.82 -8.04
N ASN A 187 -11.06 -8.60 -7.42
CA ASN A 187 -10.12 -9.68 -7.09
C ASN A 187 -10.71 -10.71 -6.13
N PHE A 188 -11.54 -10.29 -5.18
CA PHE A 188 -12.28 -11.18 -4.30
C PHE A 188 -13.25 -12.06 -5.10
N ALA A 189 -14.07 -11.46 -5.97
CA ALA A 189 -15.00 -12.19 -6.84
C ALA A 189 -14.27 -13.18 -7.77
N LEU A 190 -13.15 -12.76 -8.37
CA LEU A 190 -12.29 -13.62 -9.19
C LEU A 190 -11.68 -14.76 -8.37
N SER A 191 -11.26 -14.50 -7.13
CA SER A 191 -10.73 -15.54 -6.24
C SER A 191 -11.81 -16.56 -5.88
N LEU A 192 -13.05 -16.12 -5.61
CA LEU A 192 -14.19 -17.03 -5.37
C LEU A 192 -14.50 -17.86 -6.62
N ALA A 193 -14.54 -17.24 -7.80
CA ALA A 193 -14.75 -17.92 -9.07
C ALA A 193 -13.64 -18.94 -9.34
N GLY A 194 -12.37 -18.59 -9.11
CA GLY A 194 -11.24 -19.49 -9.23
C GLY A 194 -11.33 -20.69 -8.29
N SER A 195 -11.69 -20.46 -7.01
CA SER A 195 -11.93 -21.54 -6.06
C SER A 195 -13.09 -22.46 -6.47
N TRP A 196 -14.17 -21.91 -7.04
CA TRP A 196 -15.29 -22.70 -7.56
C TRP A 196 -14.90 -23.53 -8.79
N LEU A 197 -14.14 -22.96 -9.73
CA LEU A 197 -13.61 -23.68 -10.90
C LEU A 197 -12.65 -24.80 -10.49
N GLY A 198 -11.86 -24.59 -9.44
CA GLY A 198 -11.00 -25.61 -8.87
C GLY A 198 -11.75 -26.83 -8.33
N LYS A 199 -12.98 -26.64 -7.83
CA LYS A 199 -13.84 -27.75 -7.39
C LYS A 199 -14.49 -28.52 -8.55
N LYS A 200 -14.45 -27.98 -9.77
CA LYS A 200 -14.98 -28.60 -10.99
C LYS A 200 -13.89 -29.24 -11.86
N ASP A 201 -12.73 -29.56 -11.27
CA ASP A 201 -11.59 -30.17 -11.96
C ASP A 201 -11.07 -29.35 -13.17
N HIS A 202 -11.16 -28.02 -13.10
CA HIS A 202 -10.55 -27.10 -14.06
C HIS A 202 -9.33 -26.37 -13.44
N PRO A 203 -8.19 -27.06 -13.23
CA PRO A 203 -7.03 -26.48 -12.53
C PRO A 203 -6.41 -25.29 -13.28
N SER A 204 -6.35 -25.33 -14.61
CA SER A 204 -5.84 -24.22 -15.42
C SER A 204 -6.73 -22.98 -15.32
N ALA A 205 -8.05 -23.17 -15.30
CA ALA A 205 -9.00 -22.07 -15.16
C ALA A 205 -8.93 -21.44 -13.75
N LYS A 206 -8.74 -22.26 -12.71
CA LYS A 206 -8.48 -21.79 -11.33
C LYS A 206 -7.27 -20.86 -11.28
N VAL A 207 -6.14 -21.25 -11.87
CA VAL A 207 -4.90 -20.43 -11.88
C VAL A 207 -5.10 -19.16 -12.69
N PHE A 208 -5.71 -19.26 -13.88
CA PHE A 208 -5.92 -18.11 -14.74
C PHE A 208 -6.83 -17.06 -14.08
N VAL A 209 -8.01 -17.47 -13.60
CA VAL A 209 -9.00 -16.58 -12.99
C VAL A 209 -8.58 -16.13 -11.59
N GLY A 210 -8.03 -17.02 -10.78
CA GLY A 210 -7.68 -16.75 -9.39
C GLY A 210 -6.33 -16.06 -9.18
N THR A 211 -5.46 -16.00 -10.19
CA THR A 211 -4.10 -15.45 -10.02
C THR A 211 -3.69 -14.54 -11.17
N ILE A 212 -3.77 -15.00 -12.42
CA ILE A 212 -3.27 -14.24 -13.59
C ILE A 212 -4.12 -12.99 -13.84
N VAL A 213 -5.45 -13.13 -13.89
CA VAL A 213 -6.36 -11.99 -14.12
C VAL A 213 -6.24 -10.93 -13.00
N PRO A 214 -6.24 -11.29 -11.71
CA PRO A 214 -5.99 -10.33 -10.62
C PRO A 214 -4.66 -9.57 -10.76
N LEU A 215 -3.58 -10.27 -11.14
CA LEU A 215 -2.28 -9.64 -11.36
C LEU A 215 -2.35 -8.59 -12.48
N PHE A 216 -2.97 -8.94 -13.61
CA PHE A 216 -3.15 -8.03 -14.72
C PHE A 216 -4.00 -6.82 -14.32
N LEU A 217 -5.07 -7.03 -13.54
CA LEU A 217 -5.92 -5.95 -13.04
C LEU A 217 -5.15 -4.99 -12.14
N VAL A 218 -4.30 -5.48 -11.25
CA VAL A 218 -3.43 -4.65 -10.38
C VAL A 218 -2.45 -3.83 -11.22
N VAL A 219 -1.79 -4.44 -12.20
CA VAL A 219 -0.83 -3.76 -13.09
C VAL A 219 -1.53 -2.70 -13.94
N PHE A 220 -2.68 -3.04 -14.52
CA PHE A 220 -3.49 -2.13 -15.33
C PHE A 220 -3.99 -0.95 -14.50
N THR A 221 -4.51 -1.21 -13.29
CA THR A 221 -4.97 -0.17 -12.36
C THR A 221 -3.84 0.80 -12.05
N LYS A 222 -2.68 0.28 -11.66
CA LYS A 222 -1.52 1.09 -11.30
C LYS A 222 -0.96 1.90 -12.48
N ARG A 223 -0.91 1.31 -13.68
CA ARG A 223 -0.29 1.94 -14.86
C ARG A 223 -1.25 2.81 -15.68
N LYS A 224 -2.57 2.60 -15.60
CA LYS A 224 -3.55 3.27 -16.47
C LYS A 224 -4.64 3.99 -15.69
N LEU A 225 -5.28 3.37 -14.69
CA LEU A 225 -6.42 3.98 -13.99
C LEU A 225 -6.01 5.01 -12.94
N GLN A 226 -5.07 4.66 -12.05
CA GLN A 226 -4.58 5.56 -11.01
C GLN A 226 -3.93 6.85 -11.59
N PRO A 227 -3.13 6.80 -12.68
CA PRO A 227 -2.60 8.01 -13.30
C PRO A 227 -3.69 8.94 -13.84
N LYS A 228 -4.77 8.41 -14.44
CA LYS A 228 -5.89 9.22 -14.95
C LYS A 228 -6.56 10.03 -13.83
N ILE A 229 -6.81 9.40 -12.67
CA ILE A 229 -7.36 10.10 -11.50
C ILE A 229 -6.41 11.22 -11.04
N THR A 230 -5.12 10.90 -10.98
CA THR A 230 -4.10 11.86 -10.51
C THR A 230 -3.92 13.05 -11.46
N GLN A 231 -3.99 12.82 -12.77
CA GLN A 231 -3.87 13.85 -13.80
C GLN A 231 -5.09 14.77 -13.86
N ALA A 232 -6.30 14.21 -13.79
CA ALA A 232 -7.54 14.99 -13.78
C ALA A 232 -7.59 15.98 -12.60
N ASP A 233 -7.13 15.56 -11.42
CA ASP A 233 -7.07 16.44 -10.26
C ASP A 233 -5.81 17.34 -10.24
N LYS A 234 -4.74 16.99 -10.96
CA LYS A 234 -3.60 17.90 -11.20
C LYS A 234 -4.03 19.11 -12.03
N ALA A 235 -4.75 18.90 -13.13
CA ALA A 235 -5.25 19.99 -13.97
C ALA A 235 -6.12 20.97 -13.16
N LYS A 236 -6.97 20.45 -12.28
CA LYS A 236 -7.78 21.28 -11.36
C LYS A 236 -6.93 22.09 -10.38
N ARG A 237 -5.85 21.50 -9.84
CA ARG A 237 -4.92 22.22 -8.95
C ARG A 237 -4.14 23.31 -9.67
N ASP A 238 -3.72 23.06 -10.91
CA ASP A 238 -2.98 24.04 -11.70
C ASP A 238 -3.86 25.26 -12.04
N VAL A 239 -5.15 25.03 -12.37
CA VAL A 239 -6.15 26.11 -12.55
C VAL A 239 -6.38 26.89 -11.24
N LEU A 240 -6.57 26.19 -10.12
CA LEU A 240 -6.79 26.84 -8.82
C LEU A 240 -5.57 27.69 -8.42
N ARG A 241 -4.36 27.18 -8.65
CA ARG A 241 -3.11 27.91 -8.39
C ARG A 241 -3.02 29.17 -9.24
N GLN A 242 -3.39 29.11 -10.52
CA GLN A 242 -3.42 30.28 -11.38
C GLN A 242 -4.45 31.32 -10.92
N GLN A 243 -5.61 30.89 -10.42
CA GLN A 243 -6.63 31.78 -9.87
C GLN A 243 -6.15 32.48 -8.58
N LEU A 244 -5.51 31.74 -7.67
CA LEU A 244 -4.95 32.31 -6.44
C LEU A 244 -3.85 33.33 -6.72
N LEU A 245 -2.99 33.08 -7.72
CA LEU A 245 -1.95 34.03 -8.14
C LEU A 245 -2.54 35.30 -8.79
N LYS A 246 -3.62 35.17 -9.57
CA LYS A 246 -4.34 36.33 -10.16
C LYS A 246 -5.06 37.16 -9.10
N ASN A 247 -5.71 36.52 -8.13
CA ASN A 247 -6.43 37.25 -7.08
C ASN A 247 -5.47 37.90 -6.07
N GLY A 248 -4.32 37.28 -5.79
CA GLY A 248 -3.30 37.86 -4.92
C GLY A 248 -2.54 39.05 -5.53
N SER A 249 -2.47 39.14 -6.87
CA SER A 249 -1.87 40.30 -7.56
C SER A 249 -2.81 41.49 -7.70
N GLY A 250 -4.14 41.27 -7.60
CA GLY A 250 -5.13 42.36 -7.59
C GLY A 250 -5.16 43.18 -6.30
N GLN A 251 -4.70 42.64 -5.16
CA GLN A 251 -4.68 43.34 -3.87
C GLN A 251 -3.43 44.22 -3.63
N GLN A 252 -2.45 44.23 -4.54
CA GLN A 252 -1.26 45.09 -4.42
C GLN A 252 -1.36 46.42 -5.19
N GLY A 253 -2.51 46.72 -5.83
CA GLY A 253 -2.72 47.90 -6.66
C GLY A 253 -3.60 49.01 -6.05
N GLU A 254 -4.14 48.83 -4.85
CA GLU A 254 -4.91 49.87 -4.13
C GLU A 254 -4.17 50.25 -2.83
N VAL A 255 -3.10 51.05 -2.98
CA VAL A 255 -2.60 51.96 -1.93
C VAL A 255 -2.17 53.25 -2.61
#